data_AF-A0A2V6WFF5-F1
#
_entry.id   AF-A0A2V6WFF5-F1
#
_cell.length_a   1.000
_cell.length_b   1.000
_cell.length_c   1.000
_cell.angle_alpha   90.00
_cell.angle_beta   90.00
_cell.angle_gamma   90.00
#
_symmetry.space_group_name_H-M   'P 1'
#
loop_
_entity.id
_entity.type
_entity.pdbx_description
1 polymer ?
#
loop_
_entity_poly.entity_id
_entity_poly.type
_entity_poly.pdbx_seq_one_letter_code
_entity_poly.pdbx_strand_id
1 'polypeptide(L)'
;MAAIALMLSLGFLSVVPAGAQAPAPPPAYGMPISLEQAKKIMAGAEAEAKKNNWPVVIVILDSGGQLVMLQRLDNAQWGSVEIAKEKARSAVALRRPTKALQDLVAQGGANLRLLTLGYSVLEGGIPI
;
A
#
# COMPACT_ATOMS: atom_id res chain seq x y z
N MET A 1 -11.08 -66.76 18.53
CA MET A 1 -11.78 -66.16 17.38
C MET A 1 -12.65 -65.02 17.87
N ALA A 2 -12.22 -63.78 17.69
CA ALA A 2 -13.07 -62.59 17.82
C ALA A 2 -12.45 -61.51 16.92
N ALA A 3 -13.14 -61.20 15.82
CA ALA A 3 -12.71 -60.27 14.79
C ALA A 3 -13.10 -58.85 15.18
N ILE A 4 -12.12 -57.94 15.18
CA ILE A 4 -12.31 -56.50 15.40
C ILE A 4 -12.67 -55.87 14.05
N ALA A 5 -13.92 -55.43 13.91
CA ALA A 5 -14.43 -54.74 12.73
C ALA A 5 -14.07 -53.25 12.79
N LEU A 6 -13.24 -52.83 11.84
CA LEU A 6 -12.80 -51.47 11.58
C LEU A 6 -13.91 -50.70 10.85
N MET A 7 -14.64 -49.82 11.53
CA MET A 7 -15.55 -48.86 10.88
C MET A 7 -14.79 -47.58 10.51
N LEU A 8 -14.45 -47.43 9.23
CA LEU A 8 -14.01 -46.16 8.65
C LEU A 8 -15.24 -45.25 8.43
N SER A 9 -15.35 -44.18 9.22
CA SER A 9 -16.27 -43.07 8.93
C SER A 9 -15.61 -42.11 7.93
N LEU A 10 -16.08 -42.14 6.68
CA LEU A 10 -15.71 -41.18 5.64
C LEU A 10 -16.44 -39.85 5.91
N GLY A 11 -15.82 -38.95 6.66
CA GLY A 11 -16.27 -37.57 6.81
C GLY A 11 -16.00 -36.78 5.54
N PHE A 12 -17.04 -36.45 4.78
CA PHE A 12 -16.96 -35.48 3.68
C PHE A 12 -16.59 -34.11 4.26
N LEU A 13 -15.33 -33.69 4.10
CA LEU A 13 -14.90 -32.33 4.36
C LEU A 13 -15.34 -31.45 3.17
N SER A 14 -16.40 -30.69 3.36
CA SER A 14 -16.84 -29.66 2.41
C SER A 14 -15.77 -28.58 2.32
N VAL A 15 -14.90 -28.65 1.32
CA VAL A 15 -14.03 -27.53 0.96
C VAL A 15 -14.92 -26.45 0.38
N VAL A 16 -15.28 -25.47 1.20
CA VAL A 16 -15.88 -24.22 0.70
C VAL A 16 -14.78 -23.53 -0.11
N PRO A 17 -14.95 -23.31 -1.43
CA PRO A 17 -13.98 -22.53 -2.17
C PRO A 17 -13.99 -21.12 -1.57
N ALA A 18 -12.82 -20.66 -1.13
CA ALA A 18 -12.61 -19.29 -0.71
C ALA A 18 -12.92 -18.38 -1.91
N GLY A 19 -14.17 -17.94 -2.03
CA GLY A 19 -14.58 -16.94 -2.99
C GLY A 19 -13.70 -15.70 -2.76
N ALA A 20 -13.09 -15.21 -3.83
CA ALA A 20 -12.29 -13.99 -3.80
C ALA A 20 -13.11 -12.89 -3.10
N GLN A 21 -12.72 -12.54 -1.88
CA GLN A 21 -13.34 -11.43 -1.16
C GLN A 21 -13.11 -10.18 -2.00
N ALA A 22 -14.19 -9.54 -2.42
CA ALA A 22 -14.12 -8.25 -3.09
C ALA A 22 -13.28 -7.31 -2.23
N PRO A 23 -12.25 -6.65 -2.78
CA PRO A 23 -11.39 -5.79 -1.99
C PRO A 23 -12.25 -4.70 -1.34
N ALA A 24 -11.95 -4.39 -0.08
CA ALA A 24 -12.70 -3.40 0.69
C ALA A 24 -12.85 -2.08 -0.11
N PRO A 25 -14.02 -1.42 -0.03
CA PRO A 25 -14.23 -0.17 -0.72
C PRO A 25 -13.18 0.85 -0.28
N PRO A 26 -12.65 1.67 -1.21
CA PRO A 26 -11.60 2.63 -0.87
C PRO A 26 -12.08 3.57 0.25
N PRO A 27 -11.22 3.96 1.21
CA PRO A 27 -11.57 4.86 2.31
C PRO A 27 -11.97 6.24 1.79
N ALA A 28 -13.03 6.88 2.31
CA ALA A 28 -13.43 8.23 1.87
C ALA A 28 -12.26 9.22 1.96
N TYR A 29 -12.20 10.23 1.08
CA TYR A 29 -11.13 11.24 1.12
C TYR A 29 -11.03 11.93 2.49
N GLY A 30 -12.16 12.08 3.21
CA GLY A 30 -12.14 12.52 4.61
C GLY A 30 -11.67 13.95 4.81
N MET A 31 -11.52 14.33 6.08
CA MET A 31 -11.01 15.65 6.44
C MET A 31 -9.51 15.75 6.11
N PRO A 32 -9.03 16.90 5.62
CA PRO A 32 -7.60 17.14 5.44
C PRO A 32 -6.80 16.87 6.70
N ILE A 33 -5.62 16.28 6.55
CA ILE A 33 -4.69 16.06 7.66
C ILE A 33 -4.24 17.40 8.25
N SER A 34 -4.22 17.52 9.58
CA SER A 34 -3.67 18.71 10.22
C SER A 34 -2.14 18.73 10.14
N LEU A 35 -1.55 19.93 10.20
CA LEU A 35 -0.08 20.05 10.23
C LEU A 35 0.53 19.31 11.42
N GLU A 36 -0.14 19.29 12.58
CA GLU A 36 0.32 18.57 13.77
C GLU A 36 0.32 17.06 13.57
N GLN A 37 -0.72 16.52 12.93
CA GLN A 37 -0.77 15.10 12.55
C GLN A 37 0.33 14.77 11.55
N ALA A 38 0.52 15.61 10.53
CA ALA A 38 1.59 15.44 9.55
C ALA A 38 2.98 15.43 10.20
N LYS A 39 3.24 16.31 11.18
CA LYS A 39 4.50 16.32 11.95
C LYS A 39 4.74 15.00 12.70
N LYS A 40 3.70 14.44 13.33
CA LYS A 40 3.80 13.17 14.06
C LYS A 40 4.12 12.00 13.11
N ILE A 41 3.45 11.93 11.97
CA ILE A 41 3.69 10.91 10.95
C ILE A 41 5.10 11.06 10.38
N MET A 42 5.51 12.29 10.06
CA MET A 42 6.84 12.59 9.56
C MET A 42 7.93 12.13 10.53
N ALA A 43 7.80 12.46 11.81
CA ALA A 43 8.75 12.04 12.84
C ALA A 43 8.84 10.51 12.96
N GLY A 44 7.71 9.79 12.89
CA GLY A 44 7.69 8.33 12.90
C GLY A 44 8.39 7.72 11.69
N ALA A 45 8.12 8.24 10.48
CA ALA A 45 8.76 7.80 9.26
C ALA A 45 10.27 8.10 9.22
N GLU A 46 10.67 9.29 9.69
CA GLU A 46 12.07 9.69 9.81
C GLU A 46 12.82 8.80 10.80
N ALA A 47 12.21 8.48 11.95
CA ALA A 47 12.82 7.61 12.96
C ALA A 47 13.09 6.21 12.42
N GLU A 48 12.14 5.61 11.70
CA GLU A 48 12.32 4.28 11.10
C GLU A 48 13.35 4.34 9.96
N ALA A 49 13.33 5.38 9.12
CA ALA A 49 14.33 5.57 8.08
C ALA A 49 15.75 5.68 8.66
N LYS A 50 15.93 6.46 9.74
CA LYS A 50 17.22 6.60 10.44
C LYS A 50 17.66 5.29 11.08
N LYS A 51 16.75 4.58 11.75
CA LYS A 51 17.03 3.27 12.37
C LYS A 51 17.57 2.25 11.35
N ASN A 52 17.04 2.27 10.13
CA ASN A 52 17.46 1.36 9.07
C ASN A 52 18.52 1.95 8.12
N ASN A 53 19.02 3.16 8.38
CA ASN A 53 19.95 3.91 7.51
C ASN A 53 19.46 4.05 6.07
N TRP A 54 18.18 4.33 5.88
CA TRP A 54 17.57 4.51 4.56
C TRP A 54 17.64 5.99 4.11
N PRO A 55 18.35 6.31 3.02
CA PRO A 55 18.40 7.66 2.47
C PRO A 55 17.14 7.91 1.61
N VAL A 56 16.03 8.27 2.26
CA VAL A 56 14.70 8.39 1.63
C VAL A 56 14.19 9.83 1.57
N VAL A 57 13.16 10.04 0.73
CA VAL A 57 12.31 11.23 0.75
C VAL A 57 10.94 10.82 1.28
N ILE A 58 10.42 11.58 2.22
CA ILE A 58 9.11 11.40 2.83
C ILE A 58 8.22 12.57 2.41
N VAL A 59 7.03 12.27 1.90
CA VAL A 59 6.05 13.25 1.42
C VAL A 59 4.70 12.96 2.03
N ILE A 60 4.05 13.99 2.57
CA ILE A 60 2.70 13.93 3.13
C ILE A 60 1.82 14.91 2.35
N LEU A 61 0.72 14.39 1.82
CA LEU A 61 -0.31 15.16 1.15
C LEU A 61 -1.58 15.19 1.99
N ASP A 62 -2.44 16.19 1.78
CA ASP A 62 -3.78 16.22 2.34
C ASP A 62 -4.77 15.39 1.49
N SER A 63 -6.03 15.33 1.94
CA SER A 63 -7.10 14.63 1.23
C SER A 63 -7.46 15.23 -0.13
N GLY A 64 -7.09 16.49 -0.38
CA GLY A 64 -7.20 17.17 -1.67
C GLY A 64 -5.98 16.96 -2.59
N GLY A 65 -4.99 16.17 -2.16
CA GLY A 65 -3.76 15.92 -2.90
C GLY A 65 -2.77 17.08 -2.88
N GLN A 66 -2.92 18.04 -1.96
CA GLN A 66 -2.01 19.17 -1.79
C GLN A 66 -0.87 18.83 -0.85
N LEU A 67 0.30 19.41 -1.10
CA LEU A 67 1.49 19.18 -0.30
C LEU A 67 1.34 19.80 1.09
N VAL A 68 1.43 18.95 2.12
CA VAL A 68 1.46 19.40 3.52
C VAL A 68 2.90 19.41 4.02
N MET A 69 3.68 18.38 3.71
CA MET A 69 5.06 18.27 4.19
C MET A 69 5.94 17.43 3.27
N LEU A 70 7.20 17.82 3.14
CA LEU A 70 8.24 17.07 2.45
C LEU A 70 9.54 17.13 3.25
N GLN A 71 10.18 15.98 3.47
CA GLN A 71 11.53 15.89 3.99
C GLN A 71 12.37 14.98 3.10
N ARG A 72 13.55 15.46 2.71
CA ARG A 72 14.58 14.66 2.04
C ARG A 72 15.70 14.44 3.04
N LEU A 73 15.97 13.17 3.37
CA LEU A 73 17.08 12.82 4.24
C LEU A 73 18.41 12.99 3.50
N ASP A 74 19.49 13.09 4.28
CA ASP A 74 20.83 13.19 3.73
C ASP A 74 21.16 11.98 2.87
N ASN A 75 21.93 12.21 1.81
CA ASN A 75 22.30 11.22 0.80
C ASN A 75 21.13 10.59 0.01
N ALA A 76 19.88 11.01 0.22
CA ALA A 76 18.77 10.58 -0.62
C ALA A 76 18.94 11.10 -2.05
N GLN A 77 18.71 10.23 -3.03
CA GLN A 77 18.83 10.57 -4.44
C GLN A 77 17.95 11.76 -4.81
N TRP A 78 18.52 12.72 -5.55
CA TRP A 78 17.80 13.94 -5.94
C TRP A 78 16.46 13.64 -6.65
N GLY A 79 16.45 12.64 -7.53
CA GLY A 79 15.23 12.21 -8.24
C GLY A 79 14.14 11.61 -7.34
N SER A 80 14.48 11.16 -6.13
CA SER A 80 13.50 10.60 -5.20
C SER A 80 12.47 11.63 -4.71
N VAL A 81 12.75 12.93 -4.87
CA VAL A 81 11.82 14.01 -4.51
C VAL A 81 10.54 13.91 -5.33
N GLU A 82 10.66 13.86 -6.65
CA GLU A 82 9.49 13.77 -7.54
C GLU A 82 8.85 12.39 -7.46
N ILE A 83 9.64 11.32 -7.38
CA ILE A 83 9.12 9.95 -7.21
C ILE A 83 8.26 9.85 -5.93
N ALA A 84 8.70 10.40 -4.81
CA ALA A 84 7.93 10.38 -3.56
C ALA A 84 6.63 11.18 -3.67
N LYS A 85 6.66 12.35 -4.34
CA LYS A 85 5.46 13.15 -4.62
C LYS A 85 4.47 12.38 -5.48
N GLU A 86 4.93 11.72 -6.53
CA GLU A 86 4.07 10.92 -7.41
C GLU A 86 3.46 9.71 -6.69
N LYS A 87 4.24 9.02 -5.85
CA LYS A 87 3.73 7.92 -5.01
C LYS A 87 2.65 8.40 -4.05
N ALA A 88 2.87 9.51 -3.37
CA ALA A 88 1.87 10.08 -2.45
C ALA A 88 0.61 10.53 -3.20
N ARG A 89 0.77 11.21 -4.35
CA ARG A 89 -0.35 11.63 -5.21
C ARG A 89 -1.17 10.44 -5.67
N SER A 90 -0.51 9.36 -6.08
CA SER A 90 -1.17 8.14 -6.55
C SER A 90 -1.94 7.45 -5.42
N ALA A 91 -1.35 7.40 -4.21
CA ALA A 91 -2.01 6.83 -3.05
C ALA A 91 -3.27 7.61 -2.64
N VAL A 92 -3.21 8.95 -2.67
CA VAL A 92 -4.37 9.82 -2.40
C VAL A 92 -5.40 9.68 -3.51
N ALA A 93 -5.03 9.92 -4.78
CA ALA A 93 -5.97 9.94 -5.91
C ALA A 93 -6.68 8.61 -6.15
N LEU A 94 -5.99 7.48 -5.93
CA LEU A 94 -6.56 6.16 -6.12
C LEU A 94 -7.08 5.55 -4.81
N ARG A 95 -6.87 6.22 -3.67
CA ARG A 95 -7.30 5.80 -2.33
C ARG A 95 -6.88 4.36 -2.03
N ARG A 96 -5.70 3.98 -2.50
CA ARG A 96 -5.15 2.61 -2.44
C ARG A 96 -3.64 2.67 -2.26
N PRO A 97 -3.04 1.73 -1.52
CA PRO A 97 -1.60 1.61 -1.46
C PRO A 97 -1.03 1.41 -2.87
N THR A 98 0.01 2.16 -3.19
CA THR A 98 0.73 2.02 -4.48
C THR A 98 1.32 0.62 -4.67
N LYS A 99 1.59 -0.11 -3.58
CA LYS A 99 1.94 -1.54 -3.62
C LYS A 99 0.91 -2.38 -4.38
N ALA A 100 -0.38 -2.14 -4.15
CA ALA A 100 -1.42 -2.88 -4.86
C ALA A 100 -1.40 -2.63 -6.37
N LEU A 101 -1.00 -1.43 -6.80
CA LEU A 101 -0.81 -1.11 -8.22
C LEU A 101 0.42 -1.81 -8.79
N GLN A 102 1.51 -1.83 -8.02
CA GLN A 102 2.73 -2.57 -8.38
C GLN A 102 2.43 -4.05 -8.61
N ASP A 103 1.69 -4.66 -7.68
CA ASP A 103 1.32 -6.08 -7.72
C ASP A 103 0.41 -6.38 -8.93
N LEU A 104 -0.51 -5.47 -9.26
CA LEU A 104 -1.34 -5.60 -10.47
C LEU A 104 -0.51 -5.53 -11.74
N VAL A 105 0.40 -4.55 -11.85
CA VAL A 105 1.29 -4.43 -13.02
C VAL A 105 2.19 -5.64 -13.16
N ALA A 106 2.69 -6.20 -12.05
CA ALA A 106 3.51 -7.40 -12.05
C ALA A 106 2.79 -8.65 -12.60
N GLN A 107 1.45 -8.71 -12.51
CA GLN A 107 0.64 -9.78 -13.11
C GLN A 107 0.53 -9.67 -14.65
N GLY A 108 0.92 -8.54 -15.24
CA GLY A 108 0.94 -8.34 -16.68
C GLY A 108 -0.45 -8.29 -17.35
N GLY A 109 -0.49 -8.58 -18.65
CA GLY A 109 -1.72 -8.62 -19.44
C GLY A 109 -2.47 -7.29 -19.46
N ALA A 110 -3.78 -7.33 -19.18
CA ALA A 110 -4.62 -6.13 -19.16
C ALA A 110 -4.23 -5.14 -18.06
N ASN A 111 -3.56 -5.58 -17.00
CA ASN A 111 -3.13 -4.71 -15.90
C ASN A 111 -2.01 -3.75 -16.31
N LEU A 112 -1.28 -4.02 -17.39
CA LEU A 112 -0.28 -3.08 -17.93
C LEU A 112 -0.90 -1.76 -18.39
N ARG A 113 -2.22 -1.74 -18.64
CA ARG A 113 -2.97 -0.50 -18.92
C ARG A 113 -2.94 0.48 -17.74
N LEU A 114 -2.65 0.05 -16.51
CA LEU A 114 -2.47 0.97 -15.38
C LEU A 114 -1.32 1.96 -15.62
N LEU A 115 -0.29 1.56 -16.37
CA LEU A 115 0.85 2.42 -16.69
C LEU A 115 0.46 3.63 -17.55
N THR A 116 -0.67 3.57 -18.26
CA THR A 116 -1.15 4.68 -19.10
C THR A 116 -1.98 5.71 -18.33
N LEU A 117 -2.27 5.47 -17.04
CA LEU A 117 -3.14 6.34 -16.24
C LEU A 117 -2.41 7.58 -15.67
N GLY A 118 -1.08 7.65 -15.77
CA GLY A 118 -0.29 8.78 -15.27
C GLY A 118 -0.14 8.81 -13.74
N TYR A 119 -0.32 7.67 -13.08
CA TYR A 119 -0.06 7.49 -11.65
C TYR A 119 1.16 6.59 -11.45
N SER A 120 1.91 6.84 -10.39
CA SER A 120 3.02 5.99 -9.99
C SER A 120 2.50 4.66 -9.47
N VAL A 121 3.02 3.58 -10.05
CA VAL A 121 2.73 2.20 -9.65
C VAL A 121 3.82 1.63 -8.75
N LEU A 122 4.78 2.44 -8.33
CA LEU A 122 5.89 2.02 -7.49
C LEU A 122 5.49 2.04 -6.02
N GLU A 123 5.81 0.96 -5.29
CA GLU A 123 5.52 0.84 -3.87
C GLU A 123 6.14 1.98 -3.03
N GLY A 124 5.37 2.48 -2.07
CA GLY A 124 5.82 3.41 -1.04
C GLY A 124 4.75 4.42 -0.59
N GLY A 125 3.78 4.74 -1.44
CA GLY A 125 2.63 5.58 -1.07
C GLY A 125 1.53 4.78 -0.38
N ILE A 126 1.09 5.26 0.78
CA ILE A 126 0.01 4.67 1.60
C ILE A 126 -1.02 5.77 1.90
N PRO A 127 -2.33 5.53 1.64
CA PRO A 127 -3.39 6.46 2.05
C PRO A 127 -3.56 6.46 3.57
N ILE A 128 -3.76 7.65 4.14
CA ILE A 128 -3.87 7.90 5.59
C ILE A 128 -5.32 8.24 5.94
#